data_AF-A0A963MI20-F1
#
_entry.id   AF-A0A963MI20-F1
#
_cell.length_a   1.000
_cell.length_b   1.000
_cell.length_c   1.000
_cell.angle_alpha   90.00
_cell.angle_beta   90.00
_cell.angle_gamma   90.00
#
_symmetry.space_group_name_H-M   'P 1'
#
loop_
_entity.id
_entity.type
_entity.pdbx_description
1 polymer ?
#
loop_
_entity_poly.entity_id
_entity_poly.type
_entity_poly.pdbx_seq_one_letter_code
_entity_poly.pdbx_strand_id
1 'polypeptide(L)'
;MAVAPLEDGVLLPTAGIALISEQQLFGEKVRQRNRRRRSERDPESIIRQLNDLQSGSPVVHAEHGVGRYLGLLTLEAGGIVGEFLHLEYAGGDKLYVPVQSLDLISRYTGASPENAPLHRLGSDQWAKAKKRAISRIRDVAAELLDVYARRAARPGHAFKWAESDYRAFEDGFPFEPTEDQQQT
;
A
#
# COMPACT_ATOMS: atom_id res chain seq x y z
N MET A 1 29.58 24.49 3.87
CA MET A 1 29.78 23.04 4.04
C MET A 1 29.69 22.40 2.66
N ALA A 2 30.72 21.68 2.24
CA ALA A 2 30.73 20.94 0.98
C ALA A 2 30.66 19.44 1.30
N VAL A 3 29.80 18.71 0.60
CA VAL A 3 29.67 17.25 0.73
C VAL A 3 30.18 16.64 -0.57
N ALA A 4 31.18 15.77 -0.48
CA ALA A 4 31.79 15.10 -1.63
C ALA A 4 32.04 13.62 -1.32
N PRO A 5 31.87 12.71 -2.30
CA PRO A 5 32.12 11.29 -2.11
C PRO A 5 33.63 11.02 -2.09
N LEU A 6 34.24 11.05 -0.91
CA LEU A 6 35.64 10.66 -0.71
C LEU A 6 35.69 9.24 -0.13
N GLU A 7 36.55 8.39 -0.68
CA GLU A 7 36.82 7.02 -0.18
C GLU A 7 38.03 7.07 0.75
N ASP A 8 39.20 7.45 0.23
CA ASP A 8 40.43 7.59 1.00
C ASP A 8 40.72 9.03 1.44
N GLY A 9 41.28 9.19 2.64
CA GLY A 9 41.86 10.46 3.08
C GLY A 9 43.21 10.76 2.40
N VAL A 10 43.65 12.02 2.49
CA VAL A 10 44.94 12.46 1.93
C VAL A 10 45.64 13.44 2.86
N LEU A 11 46.95 13.27 2.99
CA LEU A 11 47.84 14.23 3.65
C LEU A 11 48.54 15.07 2.59
N LEU A 12 48.49 16.40 2.74
CA LEU A 12 49.18 17.36 1.88
C LEU A 12 50.17 18.15 2.75
N PRO A 13 51.36 17.58 3.04
CA PRO A 13 52.32 18.18 3.98
C PRO A 13 52.81 19.56 3.53
N THR A 14 52.96 19.77 2.23
CA THR A 14 53.36 21.04 1.62
C THR A 14 52.34 22.16 1.80
N ALA A 15 51.07 21.82 1.98
CA ALA A 15 50.00 22.77 2.25
C ALA A 15 49.61 22.81 3.74
N GLY A 16 50.15 21.93 4.57
CA GLY A 16 49.75 21.78 5.98
C GLY A 16 48.31 21.29 6.15
N ILE A 17 47.76 20.57 5.17
CA ILE A 17 46.34 20.14 5.16
C ILE A 17 46.25 18.61 5.29
N ALA A 18 45.32 18.15 6.12
CA ALA A 18 44.92 16.76 6.23
C ALA A 18 43.43 16.62 5.91
N LEU A 19 43.10 15.76 4.96
CA LEU A 19 41.73 15.33 4.66
C LEU A 19 41.54 13.93 5.23
N ILE A 20 40.64 13.80 6.18
CA ILE A 20 40.33 12.52 6.83
C ILE A 20 38.96 12.07 6.33
N SER A 21 38.88 10.88 5.73
CA SER A 21 37.61 10.32 5.27
C SER A 21 36.87 9.64 6.43
N GLU A 22 35.56 9.51 6.30
CA GLU A 22 34.74 8.79 7.28
C GLU A 22 35.19 7.33 7.44
N GLN A 23 35.64 6.70 6.34
CA GLN A 23 36.11 5.30 6.35
C GLN A 23 37.36 5.11 7.23
N GLN A 24 38.23 6.12 7.32
CA GLN A 24 39.41 6.07 8.18
C GLN A 24 39.08 6.23 9.68
N LEU A 25 37.92 6.82 10.00
CA LEU A 25 37.46 7.01 11.37
C LEU A 25 36.54 5.89 11.85
N PHE A 26 35.69 5.35 10.96
CA PHE A 26 34.59 4.45 11.32
C PHE A 26 34.61 3.11 10.54
N GLY A 27 35.60 2.86 9.68
CA GLY A 27 35.71 1.64 8.86
C GLY A 27 34.85 1.64 7.59
N GLU A 28 34.77 0.50 6.89
CA GLU A 28 33.93 0.35 5.69
C GLU A 28 32.44 0.39 6.05
N LYS A 29 31.83 1.59 6.03
CA LYS A 29 30.38 1.75 6.01
C LYS A 29 29.86 1.52 4.60
N VAL A 30 28.90 0.59 4.44
CA VAL A 30 28.27 0.31 3.14
C VAL A 30 27.39 1.50 2.75
N ARG A 31 27.81 2.26 1.73
CA ARG A 31 27.00 3.35 1.18
C ARG A 31 25.72 2.80 0.54
N GLN A 32 24.58 3.07 1.17
CA GLN A 32 23.29 2.72 0.59
C GLN A 32 22.87 3.81 -0.41
N ARG A 33 22.60 3.41 -1.65
CA ARG A 33 22.08 4.32 -2.67
C ARG A 33 20.65 4.70 -2.31
N ASN A 34 20.42 5.94 -1.90
CA ASN A 34 19.08 6.51 -1.68
C ASN A 34 18.21 6.35 -2.93
N ARG A 35 17.49 5.22 -3.01
CA ARG A 35 16.38 5.06 -3.94
C ARG A 35 15.24 5.86 -3.34
N ARG A 36 15.04 7.09 -3.83
CA ARG A 36 13.81 7.86 -3.60
C ARG A 36 12.62 6.95 -3.91
N ARG A 37 11.99 6.40 -2.87
CA ARG A 37 10.69 5.76 -3.00
C ARG A 37 9.65 6.87 -2.90
N ARG A 38 8.82 6.98 -3.92
CA ARG A 38 7.52 7.65 -3.78
C ARG A 38 6.73 6.86 -2.73
N SER A 39 6.65 7.41 -1.52
CA SER A 39 5.59 7.07 -0.60
C SER A 39 4.34 7.79 -1.08
N GLU A 40 3.27 7.03 -1.29
CA GLU A 40 1.96 7.27 -0.68
C GLU A 40 0.96 6.28 -1.29
N ARG A 41 0.17 5.64 -0.43
CA ARG A 41 -1.10 5.03 -0.85
C ARG A 41 -2.06 6.17 -1.14
N ASP A 42 -1.87 6.77 -2.31
CA ASP A 42 -2.63 7.88 -2.83
C ASP A 42 -4.02 7.38 -3.29
N PRO A 43 -5.13 8.09 -3.05
CA PRO A 43 -6.41 7.86 -3.73
C PRO A 43 -6.28 7.75 -5.27
N GLU A 44 -5.26 8.37 -5.88
CA GLU A 44 -4.91 8.12 -7.29
C GLU A 44 -4.59 6.64 -7.60
N SER A 45 -4.20 5.83 -6.61
CA SER A 45 -3.93 4.41 -6.78
C SER A 45 -5.18 3.61 -7.17
N ILE A 46 -6.38 4.04 -6.76
CA ILE A 46 -7.65 3.41 -7.14
C ILE A 46 -7.96 3.71 -8.62
N ILE A 47 -7.73 4.95 -9.05
CA ILE A 47 -7.90 5.37 -10.45
C ILE A 47 -6.85 4.69 -11.35
N ARG A 48 -5.59 4.55 -10.89
CA ARG A 48 -4.56 3.76 -11.59
C ARG A 48 -4.91 2.27 -11.66
N GLN A 49 -5.54 1.70 -10.64
CA GLN A 49 -5.94 0.30 -10.63
C GLN A 49 -7.00 -0.04 -11.70
N LEU A 50 -7.78 0.95 -12.15
CA LEU A 50 -8.76 0.80 -13.24
C LEU A 50 -8.12 0.97 -14.62
N ASN A 51 -7.06 1.78 -14.75
CA ASN A 51 -6.34 1.97 -16.03
C ASN A 51 -5.65 0.69 -16.53
N ASP A 52 -5.31 -0.25 -15.65
CA ASP A 52 -4.69 -1.54 -16.02
C ASP A 52 -5.73 -2.66 -16.30
N LEU A 53 -7.03 -2.36 -16.28
CA LEU A 53 -8.06 -3.38 -16.49
C LEU A 53 -8.05 -3.90 -17.93
N GLN A 54 -7.71 -5.16 -18.09
CA GLN A 54 -7.87 -5.91 -19.34
C GLN A 54 -9.25 -6.55 -19.41
N SER A 55 -9.81 -6.73 -20.60
CA SER A 55 -11.06 -7.50 -20.77
C SER A 55 -10.93 -8.89 -20.12
N GLY A 56 -11.96 -9.33 -19.41
CA GLY A 56 -11.98 -10.52 -18.56
C GLY A 56 -11.48 -10.31 -17.12
N SER A 57 -10.93 -9.14 -16.80
CA SER A 57 -10.48 -8.85 -15.43
C SER A 57 -11.66 -8.86 -14.44
N PRO A 58 -11.49 -9.46 -13.25
CA PRO A 58 -12.53 -9.46 -12.24
C PRO A 58 -12.63 -8.09 -11.56
N VAL A 59 -13.85 -7.60 -11.47
CA VAL A 59 -14.20 -6.28 -10.95
C VAL A 59 -15.34 -6.43 -9.95
N VAL A 60 -15.32 -5.62 -8.90
CA VAL A 60 -16.34 -5.59 -7.86
C VAL A 60 -17.17 -4.33 -8.02
N HIS A 61 -18.48 -4.49 -8.20
CA HIS A 61 -19.44 -3.42 -8.03
C HIS A 61 -19.92 -3.39 -6.58
N ALA A 62 -19.98 -2.21 -5.95
CA ALA A 62 -20.36 -2.04 -4.54
C ALA A 62 -21.72 -2.69 -4.19
N GLU A 63 -22.67 -2.66 -5.13
CA GLU A 63 -24.04 -3.18 -4.97
C GLU A 63 -24.29 -4.56 -5.58
N HIS A 64 -23.61 -4.92 -6.67
CA HIS A 64 -23.92 -6.12 -7.45
C HIS A 64 -22.88 -7.22 -7.27
N GLY A 65 -21.77 -6.92 -6.60
CA GLY A 65 -20.69 -7.86 -6.33
C GLY A 65 -19.78 -8.06 -7.53
N VAL A 66 -19.17 -9.23 -7.57
CA VAL A 66 -18.06 -9.53 -8.49
C VAL A 66 -18.59 -9.93 -9.88
N GLY A 67 -18.09 -9.24 -10.90
CA GLY A 67 -18.33 -9.49 -12.32
C GLY A 67 -17.03 -9.39 -13.13
N ARG A 68 -17.14 -9.44 -14.47
CA ARG A 68 -16.01 -9.40 -15.41
C ARG A 68 -16.09 -8.15 -16.26
N TYR A 69 -14.97 -7.44 -16.37
CA TYR A 69 -14.87 -6.28 -17.25
C TYR A 69 -14.83 -6.71 -18.72
N LEU A 70 -15.66 -6.13 -19.57
CA LEU A 70 -15.69 -6.41 -21.01
C LEU A 70 -15.16 -5.27 -21.87
N GLY A 71 -15.04 -4.06 -21.33
CA GLY A 71 -14.62 -2.88 -22.09
C GLY A 71 -15.44 -1.64 -21.75
N LEU A 72 -15.13 -0.55 -22.43
CA LEU A 72 -15.99 0.63 -22.51
C LEU A 72 -16.88 0.51 -23.74
N LEU A 73 -18.14 0.94 -23.61
CA LEU A 73 -19.12 0.98 -24.68
C LEU A 73 -19.78 2.34 -24.70
N THR A 74 -19.85 2.94 -25.89
CA THR A 74 -20.66 4.13 -26.12
C THR A 74 -22.07 3.69 -26.47
N LEU A 75 -23.05 4.15 -25.70
CA LEU A 75 -24.47 3.88 -25.92
C LEU A 75 -25.21 5.19 -26.15
N GLU A 76 -26.16 5.17 -27.08
CA GLU A 76 -27.09 6.25 -27.31
C GLU A 76 -28.45 5.87 -26.71
N ALA A 77 -28.90 6.60 -25.71
CA ALA A 77 -30.19 6.40 -25.07
C ALA A 77 -30.94 7.74 -25.00
N GLY A 78 -32.08 7.84 -25.67
CA GLY A 78 -32.90 9.06 -25.67
C GLY A 78 -32.25 10.28 -26.35
N GLY A 79 -31.39 10.06 -27.34
CA GLY A 79 -30.69 11.13 -28.08
C GLY A 79 -29.46 11.71 -27.38
N ILE A 80 -29.05 11.12 -26.25
CA ILE A 80 -27.82 11.47 -25.54
C ILE A 80 -26.86 10.30 -25.68
N VAL A 81 -25.68 10.60 -26.23
CA VAL A 81 -24.56 9.66 -26.36
C VAL A 81 -23.77 9.69 -25.05
N GLY A 82 -23.62 8.54 -24.39
CA GLY A 82 -22.88 8.39 -23.15
C GLY A 82 -21.92 7.20 -23.18
N GLU A 83 -20.83 7.30 -22.42
CA GLU A 83 -19.87 6.21 -22.23
C GLU A 83 -20.20 5.40 -20.97
N PHE A 84 -20.17 4.07 -21.12
CA PHE A 84 -20.49 3.12 -20.07
C PHE A 84 -19.42 2.05 -19.96
N LEU A 85 -19.11 1.64 -18.74
CA LEU A 85 -18.36 0.45 -18.43
C LEU A 85 -19.27 -0.78 -18.63
N HIS A 86 -18.83 -1.72 -19.46
CA HIS A 86 -19.56 -2.94 -19.75
C HIS A 86 -19.03 -4.08 -18.86
N LEU A 87 -19.92 -4.63 -18.03
CA LEU A 87 -19.61 -5.73 -17.12
C LEU A 87 -20.49 -6.95 -17.39
N GLU A 88 -19.92 -8.15 -17.24
CA GLU A 88 -20.62 -9.43 -17.34
C GLU A 88 -20.70 -10.15 -15.99
N TYR A 89 -21.85 -10.73 -15.72
CA TYR A 89 -22.21 -11.47 -14.51
C TYR A 89 -22.63 -12.91 -14.83
N ALA A 90 -22.87 -13.71 -13.79
CA ALA A 90 -23.24 -15.12 -13.94
C ALA A 90 -24.47 -15.30 -14.84
N GLY A 91 -24.43 -16.28 -15.73
CA GLY A 91 -25.53 -16.55 -16.67
C GLY A 91 -25.56 -15.66 -17.92
N GLY A 92 -24.51 -14.86 -18.15
CA GLY A 92 -24.42 -13.95 -19.31
C GLY A 92 -25.17 -12.63 -19.10
N ASP A 93 -25.57 -12.35 -17.86
CA ASP A 93 -26.21 -11.10 -17.46
C ASP A 93 -25.24 -9.93 -17.64
N LYS A 94 -25.71 -8.81 -18.22
CA LYS A 94 -24.87 -7.63 -18.51
C LYS A 94 -25.29 -6.44 -17.67
N LEU A 95 -24.30 -5.70 -17.17
CA LEU A 95 -24.48 -4.44 -16.45
C LEU A 95 -23.69 -3.34 -17.16
N TYR A 96 -24.36 -2.20 -17.38
CA TYR A 96 -23.77 -1.00 -17.97
C TYR A 96 -23.69 0.07 -16.89
N VAL A 97 -22.47 0.45 -16.51
CA VAL A 97 -22.24 1.44 -15.45
C VAL A 97 -21.74 2.73 -16.09
N PRO A 98 -22.40 3.89 -15.88
CA PRO A 98 -21.92 5.16 -16.41
C PRO A 98 -20.49 5.45 -15.92
N VAL A 99 -19.65 6.03 -16.77
CA VAL A 99 -18.29 6.46 -16.37
C VAL A 99 -18.30 7.44 -15.19
N GLN A 100 -19.40 8.18 -15.01
CA GLN A 100 -19.59 9.09 -13.87
C GLN A 100 -19.73 8.37 -12.52
N SER A 101 -20.04 7.07 -12.51
CA SER A 101 -20.27 6.25 -11.31
C SER A 101 -19.17 5.21 -11.09
N LEU A 102 -17.95 5.49 -11.57
CA LEU A 102 -16.79 4.60 -11.39
C LEU A 102 -16.32 4.49 -9.94
N ASP A 103 -16.74 5.39 -9.05
CA ASP A 103 -16.49 5.30 -7.60
C ASP A 103 -17.11 4.04 -6.96
N LEU A 104 -18.16 3.49 -7.58
CA LEU A 104 -18.80 2.23 -7.16
C LEU A 104 -18.05 0.98 -7.63
N ILE A 105 -16.99 1.16 -8.43
CA ILE A 105 -16.22 0.11 -9.07
C ILE A 105 -14.86 -0.02 -8.38
N SER A 106 -14.48 -1.26 -8.09
CA SER A 106 -13.17 -1.57 -7.52
C SER A 106 -12.59 -2.81 -8.16
N ARG A 107 -11.27 -2.86 -8.31
CA ARG A 107 -10.58 -4.07 -8.77
C ARG A 107 -10.74 -5.18 -7.73
N TYR A 108 -11.02 -6.40 -8.17
CA TYR A 108 -11.00 -7.55 -7.27
C TYR A 108 -9.56 -7.93 -6.93
N THR A 109 -9.22 -7.87 -5.63
CA THR A 109 -7.89 -8.21 -5.10
C THR A 109 -7.90 -9.45 -4.21
N GLY A 110 -8.96 -10.27 -4.29
CA GLY A 110 -9.10 -11.48 -3.48
C GLY A 110 -8.23 -12.63 -4.01
N ALA A 111 -8.84 -13.80 -4.19
CA ALA A 111 -8.18 -14.95 -4.82
C ALA A 111 -7.66 -14.64 -6.24
N SER A 112 -6.84 -15.54 -6.80
CA SER A 112 -6.35 -15.43 -8.18
C SER A 112 -7.48 -15.07 -9.16
N PRO A 113 -7.23 -14.23 -10.19
CA PRO A 113 -8.28 -13.73 -11.09
C PRO A 113 -9.15 -14.81 -11.74
N GLU A 114 -8.59 -16.00 -11.95
CA GLU A 114 -9.27 -17.18 -12.52
C GLU A 114 -10.33 -17.75 -11.58
N ASN A 115 -10.10 -17.69 -10.26
CA ASN A 115 -10.98 -18.22 -9.23
C ASN A 115 -11.92 -17.15 -8.64
N ALA A 116 -11.95 -15.96 -9.22
CA ALA A 116 -12.85 -14.90 -8.75
C ALA A 116 -14.31 -15.32 -9.01
N PRO A 117 -15.17 -15.30 -7.98
CA PRO A 117 -16.56 -15.73 -8.11
C PRO A 117 -17.32 -14.78 -9.05
N LEU A 118 -18.24 -15.32 -9.85
CA LEU A 118 -19.22 -14.51 -10.57
C LEU A 118 -20.53 -14.49 -9.79
N HIS A 119 -21.01 -13.30 -9.44
CA HIS A 119 -22.33 -13.14 -8.84
C HIS A 119 -23.40 -13.03 -9.93
N ARG A 120 -24.67 -13.26 -9.56
CA ARG A 120 -25.82 -13.10 -10.46
C ARG A 120 -26.53 -11.78 -10.16
N LEU A 121 -26.92 -11.03 -11.19
CA LEU A 121 -27.68 -9.79 -11.01
C LEU A 121 -29.06 -10.09 -10.39
N GLY A 122 -29.51 -9.21 -9.50
CA GLY A 122 -30.78 -9.37 -8.78
C GLY A 122 -30.80 -10.47 -7.70
N SER A 123 -29.67 -11.15 -7.44
CA SER A 123 -29.59 -12.17 -6.39
C SER A 123 -29.15 -11.58 -5.04
N ASP A 124 -29.79 -12.01 -3.95
CA ASP A 124 -29.42 -11.60 -2.58
C ASP A 124 -28.08 -12.18 -2.09
N GLN A 125 -27.39 -13.00 -2.89
CA GLN A 125 -26.15 -13.66 -2.50
C GLN A 125 -25.08 -12.65 -2.07
N TRP A 126 -24.88 -11.59 -2.86
CA TRP A 126 -23.91 -10.54 -2.55
C TRP A 126 -24.32 -9.74 -1.31
N ALA A 127 -25.58 -9.34 -1.21
CA ALA A 127 -26.09 -8.61 -0.06
C ALA A 127 -25.91 -9.40 1.25
N LYS A 128 -26.21 -10.70 1.23
CA LYS A 128 -25.99 -11.62 2.37
C LYS A 128 -24.51 -11.76 2.70
N ALA A 129 -23.63 -11.91 1.70
CA ALA A 129 -22.19 -11.99 1.89
C ALA A 129 -21.63 -10.69 2.52
N LYS A 130 -22.01 -9.53 1.99
CA LYS A 130 -21.66 -8.20 2.51
C LYS A 130 -22.10 -8.03 3.95
N LYS A 131 -23.35 -8.37 4.29
CA LYS A 131 -23.88 -8.28 5.66
C LYS A 131 -23.09 -9.17 6.64
N ARG A 132 -22.76 -10.41 6.24
CA ARG A 132 -21.95 -11.33 7.05
C ARG A 132 -20.53 -10.78 7.26
N ALA A 133 -19.91 -10.23 6.22
CA ALA A 133 -18.57 -9.63 6.31
C ALA A 133 -18.56 -8.43 7.26
N ILE A 134 -19.53 -7.52 7.15
CA ILE A 134 -19.66 -6.35 8.04
C ILE A 134 -19.83 -6.79 9.49
N SER A 135 -20.65 -7.81 9.76
CA SER A 135 -20.81 -8.35 11.12
C SER A 135 -19.48 -8.81 11.68
N ARG A 136 -18.74 -9.65 10.94
CA ARG A 136 -17.44 -10.16 11.38
C ARG A 136 -16.42 -9.05 11.63
N ILE A 137 -16.40 -8.03 10.78
CA ILE A 137 -15.51 -6.87 10.97
C ILE A 137 -15.82 -6.17 12.29
N ARG A 138 -17.10 -5.98 12.62
CA ARG A 138 -17.52 -5.37 13.89
C ARG A 138 -17.11 -6.22 15.09
N ASP A 139 -17.29 -7.54 15.00
CA ASP A 139 -16.93 -8.46 16.08
C ASP A 139 -15.41 -8.42 16.34
N VAL A 140 -14.58 -8.48 15.29
CA VAL A 140 -13.12 -8.38 15.40
C VAL A 140 -12.69 -7.01 15.92
N ALA A 141 -13.32 -5.93 15.46
CA ALA A 141 -13.02 -4.58 15.94
C ALA A 141 -13.32 -4.44 17.44
N ALA A 142 -14.43 -5.02 17.91
CA ALA A 142 -14.78 -5.03 19.33
C ALA A 142 -13.77 -5.82 20.17
N GLU A 143 -13.33 -6.99 19.68
CA GLU A 143 -12.30 -7.80 20.34
C GLU A 143 -10.97 -7.05 20.43
N LEU A 144 -10.51 -6.43 19.34
CA LEU A 144 -9.29 -5.63 19.33
C LEU A 144 -9.41 -4.45 20.31
N LEU A 145 -10.54 -3.75 20.31
CA LEU A 145 -10.77 -2.64 21.22
C LEU A 145 -10.68 -3.09 22.70
N ASP A 146 -11.27 -4.23 23.04
CA ASP A 146 -11.18 -4.80 24.39
C ASP A 146 -9.74 -5.19 24.76
N VAL A 147 -8.99 -5.82 23.84
CA VAL A 147 -7.57 -6.14 24.04
C VAL A 147 -6.74 -4.87 24.30
N TYR A 148 -6.93 -3.82 23.50
CA TYR A 148 -6.22 -2.55 23.69
C TYR A 148 -6.63 -1.83 24.97
N ALA A 149 -7.91 -1.84 25.33
CA ALA A 149 -8.40 -1.25 26.59
C ALA A 149 -7.79 -1.98 27.80
N ARG A 150 -7.78 -3.31 27.80
CA ARG A 150 -7.13 -4.11 28.85
C ARG A 150 -5.64 -3.87 28.92
N ARG A 151 -4.98 -3.73 27.77
CA ARG A 151 -3.54 -3.41 27.69
C ARG A 151 -3.25 -2.03 28.27
N ALA A 152 -4.07 -1.02 27.96
CA ALA A 152 -3.88 0.34 28.45
C ALA A 152 -4.20 0.49 29.94
N ALA A 153 -5.17 -0.26 30.46
CA ALA A 153 -5.55 -0.22 31.88
C ALA A 153 -4.52 -0.89 32.80
N ARG A 154 -3.72 -1.83 32.29
CA ARG A 154 -2.72 -2.54 33.07
C ARG A 154 -1.39 -1.77 33.03
N PRO A 155 -0.76 -1.51 34.19
CA PRO A 155 0.59 -0.98 34.19
C PRO A 155 1.54 -1.99 33.53
N GLY A 156 2.30 -1.53 32.54
CA GLY A 156 3.33 -2.31 31.88
C GLY A 156 4.66 -2.26 32.63
N HIS A 157 5.66 -2.95 32.09
CA HIS A 157 7.05 -2.77 32.52
C HIS A 157 7.70 -1.67 31.69
N ALA A 158 8.12 -0.59 32.35
CA ALA A 158 8.92 0.46 31.72
C ALA A 158 10.40 0.06 31.76
N PHE A 159 10.95 -0.31 30.60
CA PHE A 159 12.37 -0.59 30.48
C PHE A 159 13.17 0.70 30.69
N LYS A 160 14.16 0.64 31.59
CA LYS A 160 15.17 1.69 31.75
C LYS A 160 16.43 1.23 31.03
N TRP A 161 17.01 2.11 30.25
CA TRP A 161 18.27 1.89 29.55
C TRP A 161 19.15 3.12 29.74
N ALA A 162 20.46 2.91 29.75
CA ALA A 162 21.43 4.00 29.79
C ALA A 162 21.77 4.41 28.36
N GLU A 163 21.78 5.72 28.11
CA GLU A 163 22.13 6.29 26.80
C GLU A 163 23.51 5.82 26.31
N SER A 164 24.47 5.64 27.22
CA SER A 164 25.81 5.14 26.90
C SER A 164 25.79 3.72 26.33
N ASP A 165 24.94 2.86 26.90
CA ASP A 165 24.88 1.44 26.52
C ASP A 165 24.16 1.28 25.18
N TYR A 166 23.16 2.12 24.92
CA TYR A 166 22.48 2.18 23.64
C TYR A 166 23.41 2.65 22.52
N ARG A 167 24.21 3.71 22.75
CA ARG A 167 25.21 4.17 21.77
C ARG A 167 26.28 3.15 21.47
N ALA A 168 26.79 2.47 22.50
CA ALA A 168 27.76 1.39 22.30
C ALA A 168 27.17 0.23 21.47
N PHE A 169 25.88 -0.04 21.60
CA PHE A 169 25.17 -1.03 20.78
C PHE A 169 24.97 -0.54 19.33
N GLU A 170 24.57 0.71 19.12
CA GLU A 170 24.45 1.32 17.78
C GLU A 170 25.80 1.36 17.04
N ASP A 171 26.88 1.74 17.73
CA ASP A 171 28.24 1.78 17.16
C ASP A 171 28.73 0.39 16.72
N GLY A 172 28.16 -0.68 17.28
CA GLY A 172 28.41 -2.06 16.87
C GLY A 172 27.75 -2.45 15.54
N PHE A 173 26.89 -1.59 14.98
CA PHE A 173 26.20 -1.83 13.72
C PHE A 173 26.66 -0.84 12.63
N PRO A 174 27.56 -1.24 11.70
CA PRO A 174 28.22 -0.34 10.76
C PRO A 174 27.34 -0.01 9.53
N PHE A 175 26.07 0.32 9.74
CA PHE A 175 25.14 0.73 8.70
C PHE A 175 24.32 1.93 9.14
N GLU A 176 24.07 2.84 8.20
CA GLU A 176 23.14 3.94 8.44
C GLU A 176 21.69 3.43 8.35
N PRO A 177 20.85 3.72 9.36
CA PRO A 177 19.43 3.40 9.28
C PRO A 177 18.76 4.15 8.13
N THR A 178 17.92 3.45 7.37
CA THR A 178 17.04 4.06 6.36
C THR A 178 15.95 4.94 7.00
N GLU A 179 15.33 5.84 6.23
CA GLU A 179 14.25 6.72 6.73
C GLU A 179 13.10 5.93 7.40
N ASP A 180 12.65 4.81 6.82
CA ASP A 180 11.60 3.95 7.41
C ASP A 180 12.06 3.31 8.74
N GLN A 181 13.35 2.95 8.83
CA GLN A 181 13.93 2.35 10.04
C GLN A 181 14.11 3.37 11.17
N GLN A 182 14.28 4.65 10.86
CA GLN A 182 14.33 5.71 11.88
C GLN A 182 12.95 6.03 12.48
N GLN A 183 11.86 5.73 11.75
CA GLN A 183 10.48 6.02 12.18
C GLN A 183 9.80 4.89 12.94
N THR A 184 10.36 3.67 12.91
CA THR A 184 9.75 2.45 13.47
C THR A 184 10.37 2.08 14.81
#